data_AF-A0A8J3EAQ9-F1
#
_entry.id   AF-A0A8J3EAQ9-F1
#
_cell.length_a   1.000
_cell.length_b   1.000
_cell.length_c   1.000
_cell.angle_alpha   90.00
_cell.angle_beta   90.00
_cell.angle_gamma   90.00
#
_symmetry.space_group_name_H-M   'P 1'
#
loop_
_entity.id
_entity.type
_entity.pdbx_description
1 polymer ?
#
loop_
_entity_poly.entity_id
_entity_poly.type
_entity_poly.pdbx_seq_one_letter_code
_entity_poly.pdbx_strand_id
1 'polypeptide(L)'
;MSAARLPPPRAPDLAALIRAESARLAAACTACGACVGACPMVPTLPAVAAAAPETVAAGMRAVLRGEAQAAPAGSVAWIGACTRSGLCTAACPERLDAAYMMRLAGMRLRGALGAGEEGGPPRLPAREDPGWSARVKAFARLTLTEEEQARWL
;
A
#
# COMPACT_ATOMS: atom_id res chain seq x y z
N MET A 1 -50.48 1.00 -17.38
CA MET A 1 -49.49 0.39 -16.46
C MET A 1 -48.11 0.83 -16.92
N SER A 2 -47.52 1.83 -16.26
CA SER A 2 -46.20 2.36 -16.64
C SER A 2 -45.13 1.42 -16.11
N ALA A 3 -44.33 0.84 -17.01
CA ALA A 3 -43.17 0.05 -16.61
C ALA A 3 -42.14 1.00 -15.97
N ALA A 4 -41.96 0.86 -14.66
CA ALA A 4 -40.88 1.57 -13.96
C ALA A 4 -39.55 1.17 -14.59
N ARG A 5 -38.86 2.14 -15.20
CA ARG A 5 -37.47 1.96 -15.62
C ARG A 5 -36.66 1.62 -14.37
N LEU A 6 -36.06 0.43 -14.35
CA LEU A 6 -35.09 0.07 -13.33
C LEU A 6 -33.96 1.12 -13.35
N PRO A 7 -33.51 1.60 -12.18
CA PRO A 7 -32.38 2.51 -12.13
C PRO A 7 -31.14 1.82 -12.73
N PRO A 8 -30.22 2.59 -13.35
CA PRO A 8 -28.97 2.02 -13.86
C PRO A 8 -28.21 1.31 -12.72
N PRO A 9 -27.47 0.23 -13.00
CA PRO A 9 -26.69 -0.45 -11.98
C PRO A 9 -25.77 0.56 -11.28
N ARG A 10 -25.76 0.54 -9.94
CA ARG A 10 -24.86 1.40 -9.17
C ARG A 10 -23.43 1.03 -9.55
N ALA A 11 -22.61 2.04 -9.83
CA ALA A 11 -21.18 1.84 -9.96
C ALA A 11 -20.68 1.02 -8.76
N PRO A 12 -19.79 0.04 -8.97
CA PRO A 12 -19.26 -0.76 -7.88
C PRO A 12 -18.75 0.15 -6.77
N ASP A 13 -18.99 -0.24 -5.52
CA ASP A 13 -18.44 0.51 -4.39
C ASP A 13 -16.91 0.54 -4.47
N LEU A 14 -16.29 1.59 -3.93
CA LEU A 14 -14.85 1.79 -4.03
C LEU A 14 -14.06 0.60 -3.48
N ALA A 15 -14.57 -0.10 -2.46
CA ALA A 15 -13.89 -1.25 -1.89
C ALA A 15 -13.92 -2.46 -2.84
N ALA A 16 -15.02 -2.66 -3.56
CA ALA A 16 -15.16 -3.68 -4.59
C ALA A 16 -14.21 -3.42 -5.76
N LEU A 17 -14.08 -2.17 -6.20
CA LEU A 17 -13.09 -1.77 -7.22
C LEU A 17 -11.66 -2.06 -6.77
N ILE A 18 -11.30 -1.69 -5.54
CA ILE A 18 -9.97 -1.96 -4.98
C ILE A 18 -9.72 -3.48 -4.88
N ARG A 19 -10.72 -4.27 -4.46
CA ARG A 19 -10.60 -5.75 -4.41
C ARG A 19 -10.36 -6.34 -5.79
N ALA A 20 -11.16 -5.97 -6.77
CA ALA A 20 -11.05 -6.47 -8.14
C ALA A 20 -9.68 -6.13 -8.75
N GLU A 21 -9.25 -4.88 -8.61
CA GLU A 21 -7.97 -4.44 -9.16
C GLU A 21 -6.77 -5.06 -8.43
N SER A 22 -6.84 -5.21 -7.11
CA SER A 22 -5.80 -5.91 -6.35
C SER A 22 -5.65 -7.36 -6.81
N ALA A 23 -6.78 -8.07 -7.01
CA ALA A 23 -6.77 -9.45 -7.46
C ALA A 23 -6.19 -9.58 -8.88
N ARG A 24 -6.58 -8.68 -9.80
CA ARG A 24 -6.07 -8.63 -11.17
C ARG A 24 -4.55 -8.45 -11.21
N LEU A 25 -4.04 -7.47 -10.45
CA LEU A 25 -2.60 -7.21 -10.36
C LEU A 25 -1.84 -8.35 -9.67
N ALA A 26 -2.42 -8.94 -8.62
CA ALA A 26 -1.80 -10.07 -7.93
C ALA A 26 -1.69 -11.31 -8.82
N ALA A 27 -2.68 -11.56 -9.69
CA ALA A 27 -2.65 -12.68 -10.64
C ALA A 27 -1.55 -12.53 -11.71
N ALA A 28 -1.24 -11.30 -12.12
CA ALA A 28 -0.17 -11.03 -13.07
C ALA A 28 1.23 -11.02 -12.44
N CYS A 29 1.32 -10.90 -11.11
CA CYS A 29 2.59 -10.81 -10.40
C CYS A 29 3.23 -12.20 -10.19
N THR A 30 4.47 -12.37 -10.67
CA THR A 30 5.25 -13.62 -10.51
C THR A 30 5.87 -13.77 -9.12
N ALA A 31 5.88 -12.68 -8.32
CA ALA A 31 6.63 -12.56 -7.07
C ALA A 31 8.16 -12.70 -7.22
N CYS A 32 8.72 -12.25 -8.35
CA CYS A 32 10.16 -12.31 -8.63
C CYS A 32 11.07 -11.48 -7.71
N GLY A 33 10.53 -10.61 -6.84
CA GLY A 33 11.34 -9.85 -5.87
C GLY A 33 12.10 -8.64 -6.41
N ALA A 34 12.14 -8.39 -7.73
CA ALA A 34 12.87 -7.26 -8.31
C ALA A 34 12.47 -5.88 -7.72
N CYS A 35 11.18 -5.71 -7.43
CA CYS A 35 10.64 -4.52 -6.78
C CYS A 35 11.15 -4.31 -5.33
N VAL A 36 11.45 -5.40 -4.62
CA VAL A 36 12.04 -5.38 -3.28
C VAL A 36 13.50 -4.98 -3.39
N GLY A 37 14.26 -5.57 -4.31
CA GLY A 37 15.68 -5.22 -4.53
C GLY A 37 15.90 -3.77 -4.92
N ALA A 38 14.96 -3.15 -5.65
CA ALA A 38 15.03 -1.74 -6.03
C ALA A 38 14.57 -0.76 -4.92
N CYS A 39 14.05 -1.25 -3.80
CA CYS A 39 13.44 -0.40 -2.79
C CYS A 39 14.49 0.21 -1.84
N PRO A 40 14.58 1.55 -1.72
CA PRO A 40 15.60 2.21 -0.89
C PRO A 40 15.33 2.06 0.61
N MET A 41 14.16 1.57 1.00
CA MET A 41 13.81 1.32 2.40
C MET A 41 14.29 -0.05 2.88
N VAL A 42 14.65 -0.98 2.00
CA VAL A 42 15.08 -2.33 2.42
C VAL A 42 16.28 -2.30 3.37
N PRO A 43 17.34 -1.49 3.14
CA PRO A 43 18.47 -1.40 4.07
C PRO A 43 18.10 -0.91 5.47
N THR A 44 17.00 -0.16 5.61
CA THR A 44 16.54 0.37 6.91
C THR A 44 15.61 -0.59 7.65
N LEU A 45 15.34 -1.76 7.08
CA LEU A 45 14.37 -2.74 7.58
C LEU A 45 15.06 -4.10 7.79
N PRO A 46 15.65 -4.37 8.97
CA PRO A 46 16.40 -5.60 9.21
C PRO A 46 15.63 -6.89 8.87
N ALA A 47 14.33 -6.92 9.20
CA ALA A 47 13.45 -8.06 8.91
C ALA A 47 13.19 -8.29 7.40
N VAL A 48 13.44 -7.29 6.56
CA VAL A 48 13.31 -7.36 5.10
C VAL A 48 14.67 -7.64 4.48
N ALA A 49 15.73 -6.99 4.97
CA ALA A 49 17.10 -7.17 4.51
C ALA A 49 17.61 -8.62 4.69
N ALA A 50 17.14 -9.31 5.74
CA ALA A 50 17.50 -10.71 6.00
C ALA A 50 16.63 -11.74 5.24
N ALA A 51 15.59 -11.30 4.53
CA ALA A 51 14.66 -12.19 3.82
C ALA A 51 14.96 -12.23 2.32
N ALA A 52 14.66 -13.37 1.68
CA ALA A 52 14.71 -13.48 0.23
C ALA A 52 13.71 -12.47 -0.41
N PRO A 53 14.12 -11.65 -1.39
CA PRO A 53 13.25 -10.67 -2.06
C PRO A 53 11.94 -11.26 -2.60
N GLU A 54 12.00 -12.49 -3.10
CA GLU A 54 10.86 -13.25 -3.62
C GLU A 54 9.83 -13.56 -2.53
N THR A 55 10.30 -13.93 -1.33
CA THR A 55 9.44 -14.18 -0.17
C THR A 55 8.71 -12.90 0.26
N VAL A 56 9.39 -11.77 0.24
CA VAL A 56 8.81 -10.46 0.59
C VAL A 56 7.78 -10.03 -0.47
N ALA A 57 8.11 -10.17 -1.76
CA ALA A 57 7.20 -9.88 -2.85
C ALA A 57 5.98 -10.81 -2.87
N ALA A 58 6.17 -12.10 -2.56
CA ALA A 58 5.10 -13.08 -2.45
C ALA A 58 4.12 -12.72 -1.32
N GLY A 59 4.61 -12.21 -0.19
CA GLY A 59 3.76 -11.71 0.88
C GLY A 59 2.95 -10.48 0.47
N MET A 60 3.55 -9.51 -0.23
CA MET A 60 2.79 -8.38 -0.80
C MET A 60 1.70 -8.85 -1.77
N ARG A 61 2.01 -9.83 -2.62
CA ARG A 61 1.05 -10.46 -3.52
C ARG A 61 -0.09 -11.16 -2.75
N ALA A 62 0.21 -11.84 -1.64
CA ALA A 62 -0.80 -12.45 -0.76
C ALA A 62 -1.71 -11.40 -0.13
N VAL A 63 -1.15 -10.28 0.35
CA VAL A 63 -1.94 -9.15 0.87
C VAL A 63 -2.94 -8.64 -0.17
N LEU A 64 -2.52 -8.48 -1.42
CA LEU A 64 -3.40 -8.05 -2.52
C LEU A 64 -4.53 -9.04 -2.82
N ARG A 65 -4.30 -10.34 -2.62
CA ARG A 65 -5.35 -11.37 -2.72
C ARG A 65 -6.31 -11.39 -1.54
N GLY A 66 -6.02 -10.67 -0.46
CA GLY A 66 -6.78 -10.75 0.79
C GLY A 66 -6.26 -11.85 1.74
N GLU A 67 -5.11 -12.44 1.44
CA GLU A 67 -4.47 -13.52 2.22
C GLU A 67 -3.34 -12.95 3.12
N ALA A 68 -3.55 -11.78 3.70
CA ALA A 68 -2.49 -11.07 4.42
C ALA A 68 -1.99 -11.77 5.69
N GLN A 69 -2.79 -12.67 6.28
CA GLN A 69 -2.39 -13.62 7.32
C GLN A 69 -1.30 -14.59 6.89
N ALA A 70 -1.20 -14.88 5.58
CA ALA A 70 -0.14 -15.70 5.00
C ALA A 70 1.12 -14.87 4.66
N ALA A 71 1.06 -13.53 4.78
CA ALA A 71 2.18 -12.68 4.46
C ALA A 71 3.23 -12.71 5.59
N PRO A 72 4.51 -13.00 5.29
CA PRO A 72 5.59 -12.93 6.27
C PRO A 72 5.69 -11.54 6.92
N ALA A 73 6.13 -11.48 8.18
CA ALA A 73 6.28 -10.22 8.92
C ALA A 73 7.13 -9.17 8.17
N GLY A 74 8.19 -9.60 7.47
CA GLY A 74 9.00 -8.73 6.61
C GLY A 74 8.19 -8.07 5.49
N SER A 75 7.22 -8.78 4.90
CA SER A 75 6.34 -8.23 3.86
C SER A 75 5.44 -7.13 4.42
N VAL A 76 4.85 -7.37 5.60
CA VAL A 76 4.01 -6.40 6.30
C VAL A 76 4.84 -5.17 6.69
N ALA A 77 6.04 -5.36 7.23
CA ALA A 77 6.97 -4.28 7.57
C ALA A 77 7.35 -3.44 6.34
N TRP A 78 7.67 -4.10 5.22
CA TRP A 78 8.01 -3.44 3.96
C TRP A 78 6.84 -2.59 3.41
N ILE A 79 5.61 -3.12 3.43
CA ILE A 79 4.41 -2.37 3.03
C ILE A 79 4.16 -1.17 3.95
N GLY A 80 4.36 -1.34 5.25
CA GLY A 80 4.23 -0.27 6.24
C GLY A 80 5.26 0.85 6.08
N ALA A 81 6.48 0.50 5.67
CA ALA A 81 7.61 1.41 5.52
C ALA A 81 7.64 2.16 4.17
N CYS A 82 6.69 1.90 3.27
CA CYS A 82 6.68 2.50 1.93
C CYS A 82 6.63 4.03 1.97
N THR A 83 7.69 4.66 1.47
CA THR A 83 7.84 6.13 1.30
C THR A 83 7.40 6.63 -0.07
N ARG A 84 6.91 5.74 -0.94
CA ARG A 84 6.42 6.05 -2.30
C ARG A 84 7.50 6.57 -3.25
N SER A 85 8.70 5.98 -3.22
CA SER A 85 9.80 6.35 -4.13
C SER A 85 9.53 6.04 -5.61
N GLY A 86 8.68 5.05 -5.92
CA GLY A 86 8.34 4.67 -7.29
C GLY A 86 9.38 3.79 -8.02
N LEU A 87 10.57 3.59 -7.46
CA LEU A 87 11.66 2.82 -8.08
C LEU A 87 11.28 1.36 -8.38
N CYS A 88 10.36 0.79 -7.61
CA CYS A 88 9.87 -0.57 -7.82
C CYS A 88 9.13 -0.76 -9.14
N THR A 89 8.46 0.27 -9.68
CA THR A 89 7.70 0.17 -10.94
C THR A 89 8.65 0.01 -12.13
N ALA A 90 9.76 0.76 -12.16
CA ALA A 90 10.76 0.64 -13.22
C ALA A 90 11.50 -0.72 -13.18
N ALA A 91 11.62 -1.33 -12.00
CA ALA A 91 12.31 -2.60 -11.82
C ALA A 91 11.47 -3.84 -12.13
N CYS A 92 10.15 -3.72 -12.34
CA CYS A 92 9.26 -4.86 -12.53
C CYS A 92 9.37 -5.44 -13.95
N PRO A 93 9.83 -6.70 -14.13
CA PRO A 93 9.96 -7.30 -15.46
C PRO A 93 8.60 -7.56 -16.12
N GLU A 94 7.54 -7.75 -15.33
CA GLU A 94 6.16 -7.90 -15.82
C GLU A 94 5.49 -6.56 -16.20
N ARG A 95 6.20 -5.43 -16.05
CA ARG A 95 5.70 -4.07 -16.32
C ARG A 95 4.43 -3.72 -15.53
N LEU A 96 4.29 -4.28 -14.33
CA LEU A 96 3.24 -3.90 -13.40
C LEU A 96 3.60 -2.61 -12.69
N ASP A 97 2.60 -1.78 -12.40
CA ASP A 97 2.79 -0.63 -11.52
C ASP A 97 2.92 -1.08 -10.06
N ALA A 98 4.14 -1.48 -9.68
CA ALA A 98 4.45 -1.96 -8.35
C ALA A 98 4.23 -0.89 -7.27
N ALA A 99 4.40 0.39 -7.59
CA ALA A 99 4.10 1.49 -6.67
C ALA A 99 2.58 1.57 -6.38
N TYR A 100 1.75 1.40 -7.41
CA TYR A 100 0.31 1.30 -7.24
C TYR A 100 -0.09 0.04 -6.45
N MET A 101 0.53 -1.11 -6.74
CA MET A 101 0.34 -2.33 -5.95
C MET A 101 0.64 -2.11 -4.46
N MET A 102 1.74 -1.42 -4.13
CA MET A 102 2.06 -1.08 -2.73
C MET A 102 1.02 -0.16 -2.09
N ARG A 103 0.42 0.76 -2.86
CA ARG A 103 -0.68 1.60 -2.38
C ARG A 103 -1.90 0.75 -2.01
N LEU A 104 -2.29 -0.17 -2.88
CA LEU A 104 -3.42 -1.08 -2.66
C LEU A 104 -3.18 -2.01 -1.46
N ALA A 105 -2.00 -2.64 -1.39
CA ALA A 105 -1.61 -3.49 -0.28
C ALA A 105 -1.64 -2.73 1.06
N GLY A 106 -1.11 -1.50 1.09
CA GLY A 106 -1.16 -0.67 2.28
C GLY A 106 -2.58 -0.25 2.69
N MET A 107 -3.50 -0.02 1.74
CA MET A 107 -4.90 0.24 2.08
C MET A 107 -5.55 -0.97 2.76
N ARG A 108 -5.26 -2.18 2.29
CA ARG A 108 -5.75 -3.44 2.90
C ARG A 108 -5.23 -3.60 4.33
N LEU A 109 -3.92 -3.48 4.54
CA LEU A 109 -3.33 -3.60 5.88
C LEU A 109 -3.74 -2.49 6.85
N ARG A 110 -4.27 -1.37 6.37
CA ARG A 110 -4.84 -0.31 7.23
C ARG A 110 -6.34 -0.45 7.47
N GLY A 111 -6.96 -1.52 6.97
CA GLY A 111 -8.38 -1.79 7.17
C GLY A 111 -9.32 -0.92 6.33
N ALA A 112 -8.82 -0.28 5.27
CA ALA A 112 -9.62 0.63 4.44
C ALA A 112 -10.76 -0.07 3.67
N LEU A 113 -10.76 -1.40 3.61
CA LEU A 113 -11.77 -2.20 2.92
C LEU A 113 -12.82 -2.81 3.86
N GLY A 114 -12.82 -2.44 5.14
CA GLY A 114 -13.75 -2.90 6.17
C GLY A 114 -13.14 -3.89 7.15
N ALA A 115 -13.71 -3.95 8.36
CA ALA A 115 -13.30 -4.83 9.47
C ALA A 115 -14.04 -6.20 9.47
N GLY A 116 -14.72 -6.55 8.38
CA GLY A 116 -15.73 -7.62 8.33
C GLY A 116 -15.30 -8.93 7.67
N GLU A 117 -14.02 -9.11 7.34
CA GLU A 117 -13.51 -10.44 7.01
C GLU A 117 -12.99 -11.07 8.29
N GLU A 118 -13.63 -12.13 8.80
CA GLU A 118 -13.03 -13.01 9.81
C GLU A 118 -11.66 -13.47 9.27
N GLY A 119 -10.59 -13.23 10.03
CA GLY A 119 -9.22 -13.46 9.54
C GLY A 119 -8.66 -12.32 8.67
N GLY A 120 -9.26 -11.13 8.72
CA GLY A 120 -8.81 -9.93 7.99
C GLY A 120 -7.34 -9.58 8.22
N PRO A 121 -6.75 -8.74 7.33
CA PRO A 121 -5.31 -8.52 7.28
C PRO A 121 -4.72 -8.06 8.61
N PRO A 122 -3.50 -8.51 8.99
CA PRO A 122 -2.77 -7.93 10.13
C PRO A 122 -2.75 -6.42 9.95
N ARG A 123 -3.33 -5.72 10.92
CA ARG A 123 -3.38 -4.26 10.87
C ARG A 123 -1.96 -3.75 11.06
N LEU A 124 -1.49 -2.92 10.14
CA LEU A 124 -0.30 -2.12 10.40
C LEU A 124 -0.54 -1.37 11.72
N PRO A 125 0.45 -1.34 12.63
CA PRO A 125 0.29 -0.62 13.87
C PRO A 125 -0.10 0.83 13.58
N ALA A 126 -0.99 1.38 14.41
CA ALA A 126 -1.27 2.80 14.38
C ALA A 126 0.05 3.56 14.56
N ARG A 127 0.18 4.72 13.91
CA ARG A 127 1.36 5.57 14.13
C ARG A 127 1.44 5.91 15.61
N GLU A 128 2.64 5.74 16.17
CA GLU A 128 2.92 6.00 17.60
C GLU A 128 2.55 7.43 18.00
N ASP A 129 2.71 8.38 17.08
CA ASP A 129 2.32 9.77 17.26
C ASP A 129 1.44 10.29 16.11
N PRO A 130 0.10 10.27 16.27
CA PRO A 130 -0.83 10.86 15.32
C PRO A 130 -0.63 12.37 15.10
N GLY A 131 -0.06 13.07 16.09
CA GLY A 131 0.22 14.50 16.06
C GLY A 131 1.51 14.87 15.35
N TRP A 132 2.38 13.91 15.00
CA TRP A 132 3.72 14.15 14.44
C TRP A 132 3.69 15.11 13.25
N SER A 133 2.83 14.82 12.27
CA SER A 133 2.73 15.66 11.07
C SER A 133 2.20 17.06 11.35
N ALA A 134 1.31 17.22 12.34
CA ALA A 134 0.85 18.54 12.76
C ALA A 134 1.98 19.33 13.43
N ARG A 135 2.80 18.68 14.25
CA ARG A 135 3.98 19.29 14.90
C ARG A 135 5.05 19.69 13.90
N VAL A 136 5.36 18.82 12.91
CA VAL A 136 6.29 19.15 11.82
C VAL A 136 5.80 20.37 11.02
N LYS A 137 4.49 20.42 10.70
CA LYS A 137 3.91 21.59 10.00
C LYS A 137 3.96 22.86 10.85
N ALA A 138 3.70 22.76 12.16
CA ALA A 138 3.81 23.89 13.07
C ALA A 138 5.26 24.41 13.13
N PHE A 139 6.23 23.50 13.28
CA PHE A 139 7.64 23.86 13.27
C PHE A 139 8.07 24.53 11.95
N ALA A 140 7.66 23.96 10.80
CA ALA A 140 7.96 24.55 9.50
C ALA A 140 7.39 25.98 9.36
N ARG A 141 6.15 26.21 9.80
CA ARG A 141 5.53 27.54 9.78
C ARG A 141 6.20 28.57 10.69
N LEU A 142 6.84 28.12 11.78
CA LEU A 142 7.54 28.99 12.72
C LEU A 142 8.99 29.31 12.29
N THR A 143 9.58 28.49 11.41
CA THR A 143 11.01 28.56 11.07
C THR A 143 11.28 28.96 9.63
N LEU A 144 10.35 28.74 8.71
CA LEU A 144 10.47 29.15 7.31
C LEU A 144 9.98 30.58 7.10
N THR A 145 10.64 31.32 6.21
CA THR A 145 10.16 32.63 5.73
C THR A 145 8.83 32.48 4.98
N GLU A 146 8.08 33.58 4.80
CA GLU A 146 6.81 33.55 4.05
C GLU A 146 7.00 33.03 2.61
N GLU A 147 8.10 33.42 1.96
CA GLU A 147 8.46 32.96 0.62
C GLU A 147 8.75 31.45 0.59
N GLU A 148 9.50 30.95 1.57
CA GLU A 148 9.79 29.52 1.69
C GLU A 148 8.53 28.70 2.02
N GLN A 149 7.64 29.23 2.85
CA GLN A 149 6.36 28.60 3.13
C GLN A 149 5.51 28.49 1.86
N ALA A 150 5.42 29.53 1.05
CA ALA A 150 4.69 29.50 -0.22
C ALA A 150 5.27 28.50 -1.23
N ARG A 151 6.58 28.24 -1.16
CA ARG A 151 7.26 27.30 -2.06
C ARG A 151 7.18 25.84 -1.61
N TRP A 152 7.22 25.58 -0.30
CA TRP A 152 7.47 24.24 0.24
C TRP A 152 6.32 23.61 1.04
N LEU A 153 5.30 24.38 1.46
CA LEU A 153 4.15 23.90 2.23
C LEU A 153 2.85 23.89 1.42
#